data_AF-A0A7C7D4F5-F1
#
_entry.id   AF-A0A7C7D4F5-F1
#
_cell.length_a   1.000
_cell.length_b   1.000
_cell.length_c   1.000
_cell.angle_alpha   90.00
_cell.angle_beta   90.00
_cell.angle_gamma   90.00
#
_symmetry.space_group_name_H-M   'P 1'
#
loop_
_entity.id
_entity.type
_entity.pdbx_description
1 polymer ?
#
loop_
_entity_poly.entity_id
_entity_poly.type
_entity_poly.pdbx_seq_one_letter_code
_entity_poly.pdbx_strand_id
1 'polypeptide(L)'
;ELSRYIPWETVINWSGGEKLAGFFAMFISIISYLRYKKTNWHGSSKVIWIDNPFGQANAGHLLNYIFDLAKATKTQMICLTGLQEVNIYAQFDVVYSLVHRMLMSNTSVIRSNLVKSNQGVETAFYKVEHEQMSFI
;
A
#
# COMPACT_ATOMS: atom_id res chain seq x y z
N GLU A 1 28.81 -15.60 -10.49
CA GLU A 1 29.06 -14.14 -10.36
C GLU A 1 29.02 -13.78 -8.88
N LEU A 2 30.04 -13.09 -8.37
CA LEU A 2 30.08 -12.65 -6.97
C LEU A 2 29.03 -11.55 -6.79
N SER A 3 27.96 -11.83 -6.03
CA SER A 3 27.01 -10.80 -5.62
C SER A 3 27.79 -9.70 -4.89
N ARG A 4 27.85 -8.51 -5.49
CA ARG A 4 28.52 -7.36 -4.89
C ARG A 4 27.66 -6.90 -3.71
N TYR A 5 27.99 -7.37 -2.52
CA TYR A 5 27.34 -6.92 -1.29
C TYR A 5 27.59 -5.42 -1.13
N ILE A 6 26.50 -4.67 -1.04
CA ILE A 6 26.52 -3.24 -0.82
C ILE A 6 26.34 -3.01 0.69
N PRO A 7 27.25 -2.31 1.39
CA PRO A 7 27.08 -2.00 2.80
C PRO A 7 25.79 -1.21 3.04
N TRP A 8 25.04 -1.57 4.09
CA TRP A 8 23.73 -0.98 4.37
C TRP A 8 23.79 0.54 4.56
N GLU A 9 24.89 1.04 5.12
CA GLU A 9 25.15 2.45 5.38
C GLU A 9 25.10 3.28 4.09
N THR A 10 25.39 2.66 2.94
CA THR A 10 25.36 3.34 1.64
C THR A 10 23.96 3.59 1.09
N VAL A 11 22.92 2.91 1.62
CA VAL A 11 21.52 3.13 1.23
C VAL A 11 21.09 4.58 1.51
N ILE A 12 21.69 5.22 2.51
CA ILE A 12 21.46 6.63 2.84
C ILE A 12 21.88 7.57 1.69
N ASN A 13 22.71 7.10 0.75
CA ASN A 13 23.13 7.87 -0.42
C ASN A 13 22.35 7.56 -1.69
N TRP A 14 21.42 6.59 -1.66
CA TRP A 14 20.60 6.25 -2.84
C TRP A 14 19.57 7.33 -3.17
N SER A 15 18.99 7.26 -4.37
CA SER A 15 17.87 8.13 -4.72
C SER A 15 16.68 7.90 -3.79
N GLY A 16 15.76 8.88 -3.71
CA GLY A 16 14.60 8.79 -2.82
C GLY A 16 13.74 7.54 -3.06
N GLY A 17 13.55 7.17 -4.34
CA GLY A 17 12.80 5.97 -4.69
C GLY A 17 13.54 4.67 -4.33
N GLU A 18 14.84 4.59 -4.60
CA GLU A 18 15.63 3.40 -4.28
C GLU A 18 15.71 3.17 -2.76
N LYS A 19 15.83 4.25 -1.96
CA LYS A 19 15.71 4.19 -0.50
C LYS A 19 14.40 3.57 -0.07
N LEU A 20 13.29 4.05 -0.64
CA LEU A 20 11.96 3.52 -0.35
C LEU A 20 11.90 2.01 -0.62
N ALA A 21 12.33 1.57 -1.80
CA ALA A 21 12.36 0.16 -2.16
C ALA A 21 13.26 -0.68 -1.22
N GLY A 22 14.44 -0.18 -0.88
CA GLY A 22 15.36 -0.83 0.06
C GLY A 22 14.77 -0.96 1.48
N PHE A 23 14.16 0.11 2.00
CA PHE A 23 13.48 0.08 3.31
C PHE A 23 12.28 -0.86 3.31
N PHE A 24 11.48 -0.87 2.24
CA PHE A 24 10.40 -1.82 2.08
C PHE A 24 10.88 -3.26 2.08
N ALA A 25 11.97 -3.54 1.36
CA ALA A 25 12.53 -4.88 1.29
C ALA A 25 13.03 -5.36 2.64
N MET A 26 13.76 -4.51 3.37
CA MET A 26 14.18 -4.80 4.73
C MET A 26 12.98 -5.03 5.66
N PHE A 27 11.97 -4.15 5.61
CA PHE A 27 10.78 -4.25 6.45
C PHE A 27 10.02 -5.56 6.21
N ILE A 28 9.69 -5.89 4.95
CA ILE A 28 9.01 -7.14 4.59
C ILE A 28 9.83 -8.35 5.03
N SER A 29 11.15 -8.30 4.88
CA SER A 29 12.05 -9.40 5.28
C SER A 29 12.04 -9.62 6.79
N ILE A 30 12.13 -8.55 7.59
CA ILE A 30 12.06 -8.62 9.06
C ILE A 30 10.72 -9.18 9.50
N ILE A 31 9.61 -8.67 8.97
CA ILE A 31 8.26 -9.17 9.34
C ILE A 31 8.10 -10.64 8.92
N SER A 32 8.60 -11.03 7.76
CA SER A 32 8.59 -12.43 7.31
C SER A 32 9.34 -13.34 8.28
N TYR A 33 10.52 -12.91 8.73
CA TYR A 33 11.32 -13.65 9.70
C TYR A 33 10.61 -13.76 11.07
N LEU A 34 10.04 -12.67 11.58
CA LEU A 34 9.30 -12.68 12.84
C LEU A 34 8.05 -13.59 12.77
N ARG A 35 7.34 -13.57 11.64
CA ARG A 35 6.20 -14.47 11.39
C ARG A 35 6.65 -15.92 11.37
N TYR A 36 7.75 -16.23 10.68
CA TYR A 36 8.33 -17.57 10.70
C TYR A 36 8.69 -17.99 12.12
N LYS A 37 9.40 -17.17 12.89
CA LYS A 37 9.78 -17.50 14.28
C LYS A 37 8.58 -17.74 15.18
N LYS A 38 7.48 -16.99 15.00
CA LYS A 38 6.26 -17.15 15.79
C LYS A 38 5.43 -18.37 15.39
N THR A 39 5.44 -18.75 14.11
CA THR A 39 4.54 -19.79 13.57
C THR A 39 5.26 -21.10 13.24
N ASN A 40 6.60 -21.10 13.24
CA ASN A 40 7.47 -22.15 12.71
C ASN A 40 7.10 -22.60 11.29
N TRP A 41 6.52 -21.69 10.49
CA TRP A 41 5.98 -21.99 9.16
C TRP A 41 6.42 -20.94 8.13
N HIS A 42 7.16 -21.38 7.11
CA HIS A 42 7.67 -20.51 6.05
C HIS A 42 6.58 -19.95 5.14
N GLY A 43 5.44 -20.63 5.03
CA GLY A 43 4.32 -20.19 4.19
C GLY A 43 3.37 -19.21 4.88
N SER A 44 3.76 -18.59 5.99
CA SER A 44 2.90 -17.74 6.81
C SER A 44 2.58 -16.45 6.07
N SER A 45 1.30 -16.21 5.80
CA SER A 45 0.85 -14.97 5.17
C SER A 45 0.86 -13.81 6.17
N LYS A 46 0.87 -12.59 5.63
CA LYS A 46 0.80 -11.34 6.38
C LYS A 46 0.13 -10.26 5.55
N VAL A 47 -0.51 -9.32 6.23
CA VAL A 47 -1.11 -8.14 5.62
C VAL A 47 -0.33 -6.92 6.11
N ILE A 48 0.07 -6.05 5.20
CA ILE A 48 0.68 -4.76 5.52
C ILE A 48 -0.28 -3.68 5.03
N TRP A 49 -0.69 -2.80 5.93
CA TRP A 49 -1.51 -1.64 5.62
C TRP A 49 -0.66 -0.37 5.71
N ILE A 50 -0.65 0.43 4.65
CA ILE A 50 0.23 1.60 4.53
C ILE A 50 -0.55 2.79 3.99
N ASP A 51 -0.38 3.94 4.64
CA ASP A 51 -0.90 5.21 4.17
C ASP A 51 0.14 5.90 3.27
N ASN A 52 -0.31 6.26 2.07
CA ASN A 52 0.42 6.92 1.01
C ASN A 52 1.86 6.42 0.75
N PRO A 53 2.08 5.11 0.51
CA PRO A 53 3.43 4.55 0.37
C PRO A 53 4.18 4.99 -0.89
N PHE A 54 3.49 5.63 -1.84
CA PHE A 54 4.02 5.89 -3.18
C PHE A 54 4.63 7.29 -3.35
N GLY A 55 4.33 8.25 -2.46
CA GLY A 55 5.01 9.54 -2.36
C GLY A 55 5.36 10.20 -3.72
N GLN A 56 6.64 10.57 -3.90
CA GLN A 56 7.19 11.06 -5.18
C GLN A 56 7.80 9.95 -6.04
N ALA A 57 7.62 8.68 -5.68
CA ALA A 57 8.24 7.54 -6.35
C ALA A 57 7.47 7.18 -7.63
N ASN A 58 7.56 8.02 -8.66
CA ASN A 58 6.99 7.80 -9.98
C ASN A 58 7.84 6.85 -10.86
N ALA A 59 8.77 6.10 -10.27
CA ALA A 59 9.57 5.12 -11.00
C ALA A 59 8.85 3.77 -10.95
N GLY A 60 8.03 3.48 -11.97
CA GLY A 60 7.25 2.23 -12.06
C GLY A 60 8.07 0.94 -11.84
N HIS A 61 9.37 0.95 -12.21
CA HIS A 61 10.28 -0.17 -11.96
C HIS A 61 10.50 -0.48 -10.47
N LEU A 62 10.52 0.53 -9.60
CA LEU A 62 10.68 0.34 -8.15
C LEU A 62 9.43 -0.23 -7.51
N LEU A 63 8.25 0.18 -8.00
CA LEU A 63 6.98 -0.41 -7.57
C LEU A 63 6.96 -1.90 -7.91
N ASN A 64 7.28 -2.29 -9.15
CA ASN A 64 7.34 -3.70 -9.55
C ASN A 64 8.14 -4.54 -8.54
N TYR A 65 9.34 -4.08 -8.17
CA TYR A 65 10.19 -4.77 -7.21
C TYR A 65 9.53 -4.97 -5.84
N ILE A 66 8.88 -3.92 -5.29
CA ILE A 66 8.18 -4.00 -4.00
C ILE A 66 7.04 -5.03 -4.08
N PHE A 67 6.23 -5.01 -5.14
CA PHE A 67 5.10 -5.93 -5.30
C PHE A 67 5.54 -7.36 -5.58
N ASP A 68 6.62 -7.57 -6.33
CA ASP A 68 7.20 -8.90 -6.57
C ASP A 68 7.74 -9.50 -5.27
N LEU A 69 8.43 -8.71 -4.44
CA LEU A 69 8.86 -9.14 -3.12
C LEU A 69 7.66 -9.45 -2.20
N ALA A 70 6.62 -8.62 -2.25
CA ALA A 70 5.40 -8.87 -1.49
C ALA A 70 4.76 -10.22 -1.88
N LYS A 71 4.64 -10.51 -3.18
CA LYS A 71 4.14 -11.80 -3.69
C LYS A 71 5.02 -12.97 -3.25
N ALA A 72 6.33 -12.87 -3.45
CA ALA A 72 7.29 -13.92 -3.08
C ALA A 72 7.24 -14.27 -1.58
N THR A 73 6.90 -13.28 -0.73
CA THR A 73 6.83 -13.44 0.73
C THR A 73 5.40 -13.63 1.25
N LYS A 74 4.40 -13.89 0.40
CA LYS A 74 2.98 -14.04 0.78
C LYS A 74 2.45 -12.86 1.59
N THR A 75 2.83 -11.66 1.18
CA THR A 75 2.46 -10.39 1.78
C THR A 75 1.35 -9.75 0.96
N GLN A 76 0.17 -9.62 1.55
CA GLN A 76 -0.88 -8.79 0.99
C GLN A 76 -0.61 -7.33 1.38
N MET A 77 -0.67 -6.43 0.41
CA MET A 77 -0.55 -5.00 0.66
C MET A 77 -1.92 -4.32 0.50
N ILE A 78 -2.29 -3.54 1.50
CA ILE A 78 -3.43 -2.61 1.45
C ILE A 78 -2.84 -1.22 1.51
N CYS A 79 -2.97 -0.45 0.43
CA CYS A 79 -2.37 0.88 0.35
C CYS A 79 -3.45 1.92 0.15
N LEU A 80 -3.42 2.96 0.98
CA LEU A 80 -4.22 4.16 0.78
C LEU A 80 -3.35 5.16 0.02
N THR A 81 -3.89 5.84 -0.99
CA THR A 81 -3.14 6.89 -1.68
C THR A 81 -4.09 7.90 -2.31
N GLY A 82 -3.66 9.16 -2.34
CA GLY A 82 -4.30 10.22 -3.12
C GLY A 82 -3.84 10.28 -4.57
N LEU A 83 -2.85 9.46 -4.95
CA LEU A 83 -2.30 9.44 -6.31
C LEU A 83 -3.20 8.62 -7.24
N GLN A 84 -3.49 9.19 -8.41
CA GLN A 84 -4.29 8.56 -9.47
C GLN A 84 -3.42 8.20 -10.66
N GLU A 85 -2.36 7.43 -10.42
CA GLU A 85 -1.38 7.06 -11.45
C GLU A 85 -1.60 5.64 -11.96
N VAL A 86 -1.61 5.49 -13.29
CA VAL A 86 -1.82 4.20 -13.97
C VAL A 86 -0.78 3.15 -13.54
N ASN A 87 0.47 3.57 -13.35
CA ASN A 87 1.58 2.70 -12.94
C ASN A 87 1.36 2.09 -11.55
N ILE A 88 0.72 2.83 -10.63
CA ILE A 88 0.36 2.34 -9.30
C ILE A 88 -0.79 1.34 -9.44
N TYR A 89 -1.87 1.71 -10.15
CA TYR A 89 -3.06 0.87 -10.30
C TYR A 89 -2.76 -0.45 -11.03
N ALA A 90 -1.76 -0.45 -11.91
CA ALA A 90 -1.30 -1.66 -12.59
C ALA A 90 -0.80 -2.74 -11.61
N GLN A 91 -0.22 -2.36 -10.47
CA GLN A 91 0.37 -3.28 -9.49
C GLN A 91 -0.66 -4.03 -8.64
N PHE A 92 -1.86 -3.47 -8.52
CA PHE A 92 -2.90 -4.01 -7.64
C PHE A 92 -3.91 -4.83 -8.42
N ASP A 93 -4.29 -5.99 -7.89
CA ASP A 93 -5.39 -6.78 -8.46
C ASP A 93 -6.76 -6.11 -8.25
N VAL A 94 -6.90 -5.35 -7.17
CA VAL A 94 -8.12 -4.65 -6.78
C VAL A 94 -7.82 -3.20 -6.48
N VAL A 95 -8.57 -2.27 -7.08
CA VAL A 95 -8.46 -0.83 -6.85
C VAL A 95 -9.84 -0.26 -6.56
N TYR A 96 -9.96 0.41 -5.42
CA TYR A 96 -11.13 1.19 -5.05
C TYR A 96 -10.82 2.68 -5.07
N SER A 97 -11.73 3.46 -5.65
CA SER A 97 -11.78 4.91 -5.49
C SER A 97 -12.80 5.26 -4.43
N LEU A 98 -12.37 5.90 -3.34
CA LEU A 98 -13.25 6.39 -2.29
C LEU A 98 -13.72 7.79 -2.65
N VAL A 99 -15.00 7.93 -2.97
CA VAL A 99 -15.60 9.21 -3.35
C VAL A 99 -16.47 9.74 -2.23
N HIS A 100 -16.07 10.90 -1.70
CA HIS A 100 -16.87 11.67 -0.74
C HIS A 100 -17.92 12.51 -1.48
N ARG A 101 -19.17 12.42 -1.05
CA ARG A 101 -20.28 13.24 -1.57
C ARG A 101 -21.09 13.84 -0.43
N MET A 102 -21.32 15.14 -0.50
CA MET A 102 -22.30 15.83 0.35
C MET A 102 -23.72 15.53 -0.16
N LEU A 103 -24.63 15.15 0.74
CA LEU A 103 -26.03 14.90 0.42
C LEU A 103 -26.92 16.08 0.83
N MET A 104 -26.84 16.48 2.10
CA MET A 104 -27.59 17.59 2.73
C MET A 104 -26.69 18.26 3.79
N SER A 105 -27.10 19.41 4.34
CA SER A 105 -26.24 20.34 5.12
C SER A 105 -25.35 19.70 6.19
N ASN A 106 -25.77 18.58 6.80
CA ASN A 106 -25.00 17.89 7.84
C ASN A 106 -24.73 16.41 7.52
N THR A 107 -24.92 15.95 6.27
CA THR A 107 -24.72 14.54 5.92
C THR A 107 -23.86 14.40 4.69
N SER A 108 -22.84 13.57 4.81
CA SER A 108 -22.02 13.13 3.69
C SER A 108 -21.94 11.62 3.61
N VAL A 109 -21.59 11.10 2.45
CA VAL A 109 -21.37 9.68 2.22
C VAL A 109 -20.02 9.51 1.56
N ILE A 110 -19.23 8.55 2.06
CA ILE A 110 -18.07 8.01 1.37
C ILE A 110 -18.55 6.74 0.67
N ARG A 111 -18.47 6.71 -0.66
CA ARG A 111 -18.78 5.51 -1.45
C ARG A 111 -17.50 4.95 -2.03
N SER A 112 -17.30 3.64 -1.89
CA SER A 112 -16.29 2.93 -2.66
C SER A 112 -16.79 2.67 -4.08
N ASN A 113 -16.05 3.11 -5.07
CA ASN A 113 -16.25 2.78 -6.47
C ASN A 113 -15.16 1.80 -6.88
N LEU A 114 -15.54 0.65 -7.41
CA LEU A 114 -14.59 -0.34 -7.90
C LEU A 114 -14.00 0.14 -9.24
N VAL A 115 -12.70 0.42 -9.27
CA VAL A 115 -11.97 0.89 -10.46
C VAL A 115 -11.36 -0.29 -11.22
N LYS A 116 -10.82 -1.26 -10.49
CA LYS A 116 -10.20 -2.47 -11.05
C LYS A 116 -10.50 -3.64 -10.15
N SER A 117 -10.87 -4.77 -10.76
CA SER A 117 -10.87 -6.07 -10.11
C SER A 117 -10.86 -7.18 -11.15
N ASN A 118 -10.14 -8.25 -10.85
CA ASN A 118 -10.20 -9.50 -11.61
C ASN A 118 -11.30 -10.46 -11.12
N GLN A 119 -12.01 -10.10 -10.04
CA GLN A 119 -13.08 -10.89 -9.41
C GLN A 119 -14.28 -10.00 -9.07
N GLY A 120 -15.47 -10.57 -8.90
CA GLY A 120 -16.64 -9.83 -8.41
C GLY A 120 -16.45 -9.47 -6.93
N VAL A 121 -15.90 -8.28 -6.65
CA VAL A 121 -15.73 -7.79 -5.27
C VAL A 121 -16.77 -6.70 -5.00
N GLU A 122 -17.37 -6.75 -3.81
CA GLU A 122 -18.45 -5.86 -3.42
C GLU A 122 -17.98 -4.41 -3.20
N THR A 123 -18.92 -3.47 -3.30
CA THR A 123 -18.72 -2.06 -2.95
C THR A 123 -19.55 -1.71 -1.73
N ALA A 124 -19.01 -0.88 -0.85
CA ALA A 124 -19.71 -0.34 0.31
C ALA A 124 -19.84 1.18 0.25
N PHE A 125 -20.72 1.72 1.10
CA PHE A 125 -20.81 3.14 1.41
C PHE A 125 -20.88 3.35 2.92
N TYR A 126 -20.34 4.48 3.38
CA TYR A 126 -20.36 4.89 4.78
C TYR A 126 -20.99 6.28 4.88
N LYS A 127 -22.07 6.41 5.66
CA LYS A 127 -22.74 7.68 5.94
C LYS A 127 -22.06 8.34 7.14
N VAL A 128 -21.70 9.62 6.97
CA VAL A 128 -21.11 10.48 8.00
C VAL A 128 -22.12 11.57 8.30
N GLU A 129 -22.58 11.62 9.55
CA GLU A 129 -23.34 12.75 10.08
C GLU A 129 -22.36 13.72 10.72
N HIS A 130 -22.36 14.95 10.24
CA HIS A 130 -21.51 16.02 10.76
C HIS A 130 -22.28 16.73 11.87
N GLU A 131 -21.76 16.67 13.09
CA GLU A 131 -22.25 17.56 14.15
C GLU A 131 -21.97 19.01 13.73
N GLN A 132 -22.95 19.89 13.86
CA GLN A 132 -22.70 21.32 13.74
C GLN A 132 -21.72 21.71 14.84
N MET A 133 -20.49 22.05 14.48
CA MET A 133 -19.62 22.80 15.38
C MET A 133 -20.28 24.16 15.62
N SER A 134 -20.99 24.28 16.75
CA SER A 134 -21.39 25.57 17.29
C SER A 134 -20.12 26.27 17.75
N PHE A 135 -19.63 27.21 16.95
CA PHE A 135 -18.67 28.20 17.43
C PHE A 135 -19.43 29.09 18.43
N ILE A 136 -19.16 28.89 19.73
CA ILE A 136 -19.50 29.84 20.79
C ILE A 136 -18.44 30.95 20.79
#